data_AF-A0A0U1NPA8-F1
#
_entry.id   AF-A0A0U1NPA8-F1
#
_cell.length_a   1.000
_cell.length_b   1.000
_cell.length_c   1.000
_cell.angle_alpha   90.00
_cell.angle_beta   90.00
_cell.angle_gamma   90.00
#
_symmetry.space_group_name_H-M   'P 1'
#
loop_
_entity.id
_entity.type
_entity.pdbx_description
1 polymer ?
#
loop_
_entity_poly.entity_id
_entity_poly.type
_entity_poly.pdbx_seq_one_letter_code
_entity_poly.pdbx_strand_id
1 'polypeptide(L)'
;MNSLELLEQLDQARDVFQSANVHQQHEMEGIRTELRLRGLFSSKQIRPSSMAYESIVAVLFMQMTRTGQKLTVPPTILSNPHKYSVPTSLPRDLAAAVKADLLLLEDKCTYSPALRLHQLVIGTLAKINGEDAA
;
A
#
# COMPACT_ATOMS: atom_id res chain seq x y z
N MET A 1 -14.37 -13.37 -10.75
CA MET A 1 -13.06 -13.16 -11.39
C MET A 1 -12.22 -12.11 -10.65
N ASN A 2 -12.76 -10.99 -10.19
CA ASN A 2 -11.94 -9.86 -9.66
C ASN A 2 -11.28 -10.08 -8.29
N SER A 3 -11.68 -11.09 -7.51
CA SER A 3 -11.00 -11.39 -6.23
C SER A 3 -9.64 -12.06 -6.43
N LEU A 4 -9.45 -12.78 -7.55
CA LEU A 4 -8.19 -13.45 -7.86
C LEU A 4 -7.09 -12.43 -8.12
N GLU A 5 -7.38 -11.40 -8.92
CA GLU A 5 -6.44 -10.32 -9.26
C GLU A 5 -5.98 -9.55 -8.01
N LEU A 6 -6.88 -9.24 -7.08
CA LEU A 6 -6.51 -8.61 -5.81
C LEU A 6 -5.55 -9.50 -4.98
N LEU A 7 -5.85 -10.79 -4.88
CA LEU A 7 -5.01 -11.72 -4.13
C LEU A 7 -3.64 -11.87 -4.79
N GLU A 8 -3.59 -11.95 -6.12
CA GLU A 8 -2.33 -11.98 -6.88
C GLU A 8 -1.50 -10.73 -6.65
N GLN A 9 -2.10 -9.53 -6.66
CA GLN A 9 -1.38 -8.29 -6.37
C GLN A 9 -0.83 -8.24 -4.94
N LEU A 10 -1.59 -8.74 -3.95
CA LEU A 10 -1.15 -8.83 -2.56
C LEU A 10 -0.04 -9.88 -2.37
N ASP A 11 -0.15 -11.03 -3.04
CA ASP A 11 0.86 -12.06 -3.04
C ASP A 11 2.14 -11.57 -3.71
N GLN A 12 2.05 -10.89 -4.86
CA GLN A 12 3.20 -10.26 -5.52
C GLN A 12 3.88 -9.22 -4.62
N ALA A 13 3.10 -8.36 -3.95
CA ALA A 13 3.65 -7.39 -3.01
C ALA A 13 4.35 -8.06 -1.82
N ARG A 14 3.78 -9.16 -1.31
CA ARG A 14 4.42 -9.98 -0.27
C ARG A 14 5.72 -10.60 -0.76
N ASP A 15 5.72 -11.21 -1.93
CA ASP A 15 6.88 -11.92 -2.47
C ASP A 15 8.02 -10.93 -2.73
N VAL A 16 7.71 -9.75 -3.28
CA VAL A 16 8.67 -8.65 -3.44
C VAL A 16 9.25 -8.19 -2.10
N PHE A 17 8.42 -8.06 -1.06
CA PHE A 17 8.91 -7.73 0.27
C PHE A 17 9.80 -8.84 0.86
N GLN A 18 9.47 -10.11 0.66
CA GLN A 18 10.23 -11.22 1.22
C GLN A 18 11.55 -11.47 0.50
N SER A 19 11.62 -11.22 -0.81
CA SER A 19 12.83 -11.40 -1.63
C SER A 19 13.69 -10.13 -1.72
N ALA A 20 13.28 -9.03 -1.10
CA ALA A 20 13.98 -7.77 -1.20
C ALA A 20 15.37 -7.81 -0.54
N ASN A 21 16.37 -7.31 -1.25
CA ASN A 21 17.70 -7.10 -0.70
C ASN A 21 17.70 -5.97 0.34
N VAL A 22 18.81 -5.80 1.07
CA VAL A 22 18.93 -4.80 2.15
C VAL A 22 18.55 -3.39 1.68
N HIS A 23 19.03 -2.97 0.52
CA HIS A 23 18.72 -1.65 -0.03
C HIS A 23 17.22 -1.49 -0.34
N GLN A 24 16.61 -2.49 -0.98
CA GLN A 24 15.18 -2.51 -1.26
C GLN A 24 14.33 -2.52 0.02
N GLN A 25 14.78 -3.22 1.07
CA GLN A 25 14.13 -3.18 2.39
C GLN A 25 14.16 -1.76 2.98
N HIS A 26 15.27 -1.03 2.83
CA HIS A 26 15.35 0.37 3.24
C HIS A 26 14.37 1.28 2.46
N GLU A 27 14.27 1.11 1.13
CA GLU A 27 13.26 1.82 0.32
C GLU A 27 11.84 1.57 0.84
N MET A 28 11.50 0.30 1.05
CA MET A 28 10.17 -0.13 1.52
C MET A 28 9.87 0.39 2.93
N GLU A 29 10.86 0.36 3.83
CA GLU A 29 10.76 0.90 5.19
C GLU A 29 10.52 2.41 5.18
N GLY A 30 11.24 3.15 4.33
CA GLY A 30 11.05 4.58 4.19
C GLY A 30 9.64 4.93 3.73
N ILE A 31 9.13 4.23 2.71
CA ILE A 31 7.76 4.43 2.22
C ILE A 31 6.76 4.12 3.34
N ARG A 32 6.89 2.97 4.01
CA ARG A 32 6.01 2.58 5.10
C ARG A 32 6.00 3.62 6.23
N THR A 33 7.17 4.16 6.57
CA THR A 33 7.31 5.21 7.60
C THR A 33 6.58 6.48 7.18
N GLU A 34 6.71 6.92 5.94
CA GLU A 34 6.01 8.09 5.42
C GLU A 34 4.48 7.89 5.41
N LEU A 35 4.00 6.67 5.13
CA LEU A 35 2.58 6.31 5.23
C LEU A 35 2.09 6.34 6.69
N ARG A 36 2.89 5.85 7.64
CA ARG A 36 2.60 5.97 9.09
C ARG A 36 2.49 7.43 9.53
N LEU A 37 3.44 8.26 9.15
CA LEU A 37 3.47 9.69 9.52
C LEU A 37 2.25 10.46 9.00
N ARG A 38 1.69 10.04 7.86
CA ARG A 38 0.44 10.59 7.31
C ARG A 38 -0.82 9.99 7.92
N GLY A 39 -0.65 9.11 8.91
CA GLY A 39 -1.73 8.51 9.67
C GLY A 39 -2.49 7.41 8.93
N LEU A 40 -1.91 6.81 7.87
CA LEU A 40 -2.57 5.75 7.12
C LEU A 40 -2.85 4.52 7.99
N PHE A 41 -1.96 4.25 8.96
CA PHE A 41 -2.04 3.09 9.84
C PHE A 41 -2.45 3.44 11.29
N SER A 42 -2.71 4.70 11.60
CA SER A 42 -2.87 5.21 12.97
C SER A 42 -4.29 5.14 13.54
N SER A 43 -5.14 4.27 13.01
CA SER A 43 -6.53 4.13 13.50
C SER A 43 -6.55 3.75 14.99
N LYS A 44 -7.35 4.46 15.81
CA LYS A 44 -7.49 4.28 17.27
C LYS A 44 -8.02 2.92 17.75
N GLN A 45 -8.41 2.01 16.87
CA GLN A 45 -8.88 0.68 17.25
C GLN A 45 -7.71 -0.30 17.41
N ILE A 46 -7.81 -1.21 18.39
CA ILE A 46 -6.84 -2.28 18.68
C ILE A 46 -6.51 -3.00 17.36
N ARG A 47 -5.27 -2.84 16.91
CA ARG A 47 -4.80 -3.27 15.60
C ARG A 47 -3.87 -4.47 15.79
N PRO A 48 -4.14 -5.62 15.18
CA PRO A 48 -3.10 -6.57 14.85
C PRO A 48 -2.57 -6.23 13.45
N SER A 49 -2.12 -5.00 13.18
CA SER A 49 -1.35 -4.77 11.96
C SER A 49 0.08 -5.20 12.22
N SER A 50 0.42 -6.35 11.67
CA SER A 50 1.80 -6.78 11.68
C SER A 50 2.64 -5.82 10.83
N MET A 51 3.90 -5.68 11.22
CA MET A 51 4.91 -5.02 10.40
C MET A 51 4.89 -5.55 8.95
N ALA A 52 4.68 -6.85 8.79
CA ALA A 52 4.55 -7.52 7.49
C ALA A 52 3.37 -6.98 6.66
N TYR A 53 2.19 -6.80 7.26
CA TYR A 53 1.04 -6.24 6.54
C TYR A 53 1.32 -4.82 6.05
N GLU A 54 1.86 -3.96 6.91
CA GLU A 54 2.14 -2.57 6.53
C GLU A 54 3.24 -2.49 5.47
N SER A 55 4.21 -3.39 5.50
CA SER A 55 5.20 -3.53 4.42
C SER A 55 4.56 -3.98 3.11
N ILE A 56 3.62 -4.93 3.13
CA ILE A 56 2.88 -5.33 1.92
C ILE A 56 2.11 -4.15 1.33
N VAL A 57 1.43 -3.34 2.16
CA VAL A 57 0.73 -2.13 1.68
C VAL A 57 1.70 -1.09 1.13
N ALA A 58 2.85 -0.90 1.77
CA ALA A 58 3.87 0.02 1.28
C ALA A 58 4.41 -0.42 -0.09
N VAL A 59 4.70 -1.72 -0.26
CA VAL A 59 5.13 -2.29 -1.54
C VAL A 59 4.05 -2.16 -2.60
N LEU A 60 2.78 -2.45 -2.25
CA LEU A 60 1.65 -2.30 -3.17
C LEU A 60 1.56 -0.86 -3.69
N PHE A 61 1.61 0.13 -2.81
CA PHE A 61 1.53 1.55 -3.19
C PHE A 61 2.75 1.99 -4.01
N MET A 62 3.94 1.50 -3.67
CA MET A 62 5.15 1.71 -4.45
C MET A 62 5.01 1.14 -5.86
N GLN A 63 4.50 -0.09 -5.99
CA GLN A 63 4.28 -0.75 -7.28
C GLN A 63 3.24 -0.01 -8.12
N MET A 64 2.06 0.29 -7.55
CA MET A 64 1.02 1.10 -8.22
C MET A 64 1.60 2.39 -8.79
N THR A 65 2.50 3.04 -8.05
CA THR A 65 3.17 4.27 -8.47
C THR A 65 4.20 4.04 -9.58
N ARG A 66 5.04 3.00 -9.47
CA ARG A 66 6.11 2.73 -10.44
C ARG A 66 5.57 2.18 -11.77
N THR A 67 4.50 1.39 -11.73
CA THR A 67 3.95 0.70 -12.91
C THR A 67 2.69 1.37 -13.47
N GLY A 68 2.10 2.32 -12.73
CA GLY A 68 0.79 2.89 -13.06
C GLY A 68 -0.38 1.90 -12.86
N GLN A 69 -0.11 0.74 -12.25
CA GLN A 69 -1.11 -0.30 -12.06
C GLN A 69 -2.19 0.17 -11.06
N LYS A 70 -3.43 -0.18 -11.38
CA LYS A 70 -4.60 0.07 -10.53
C LYS A 70 -4.86 -1.14 -9.63
N LEU A 71 -5.49 -0.88 -8.49
CA LEU A 71 -5.93 -1.89 -7.56
C LEU A 71 -7.45 -1.99 -7.63
N THR A 72 -7.98 -3.15 -8.02
CA THR A 72 -9.43 -3.40 -8.03
C THR A 72 -9.81 -4.30 -6.88
N VAL A 73 -10.65 -3.81 -5.97
CA VAL A 73 -11.15 -4.56 -4.81
C VAL A 73 -12.62 -4.90 -5.02
N PRO A 74 -12.99 -6.18 -5.12
CA PRO A 74 -14.39 -6.60 -5.23
C PRO A 74 -15.30 -5.97 -4.17
N PRO A 75 -16.51 -5.48 -4.54
CA PRO A 75 -17.45 -4.89 -3.59
C PRO A 75 -17.82 -5.82 -2.42
N THR A 76 -17.81 -7.13 -2.67
CA THR A 76 -18.08 -8.15 -1.66
C THR A 76 -16.98 -8.21 -0.59
N ILE A 77 -15.72 -7.93 -0.96
CA ILE A 77 -14.58 -7.84 -0.03
C ILE A 77 -14.68 -6.56 0.79
N LEU A 78 -15.05 -5.44 0.16
CA LEU A 78 -15.26 -4.16 0.88
C LEU A 78 -16.37 -4.27 1.94
N SER A 79 -17.44 -5.00 1.63
CA SER A 79 -18.59 -5.17 2.53
C SER A 79 -18.39 -6.25 3.60
N ASN A 80 -17.61 -7.31 3.34
CA ASN A 80 -17.42 -8.43 4.27
C ASN A 80 -15.96 -8.92 4.32
N PRO A 81 -15.00 -8.10 4.74
CA PRO A 81 -13.57 -8.43 4.65
C PRO A 81 -13.18 -9.68 5.46
N HIS A 82 -13.87 -9.97 6.56
CA HIS A 82 -13.60 -11.13 7.43
C HIS A 82 -13.91 -12.50 6.77
N LYS A 83 -14.63 -12.51 5.64
CA LYS A 83 -14.97 -13.75 4.92
C LYS A 83 -13.95 -14.13 3.85
N TYR A 84 -12.96 -13.28 3.59
CA TYR A 84 -12.00 -13.45 2.51
C TYR A 84 -10.59 -13.55 3.08
N SER A 85 -9.70 -14.20 2.32
CA SER A 85 -8.28 -14.29 2.65
C SER A 85 -7.53 -12.99 2.34
N VAL A 86 -8.13 -11.85 2.67
CA VAL A 86 -7.47 -10.54 2.60
C VAL A 86 -7.35 -9.97 4.01
N PRO A 87 -6.33 -9.14 4.27
CA PRO A 87 -6.25 -8.44 5.55
C PRO A 87 -7.52 -7.63 5.80
N THR A 88 -8.15 -7.84 6.96
CA THR A 88 -9.41 -7.16 7.30
C THR A 88 -9.25 -5.64 7.42
N SER A 89 -8.02 -5.18 7.61
CA SER A 89 -7.62 -3.78 7.61
C SER A 89 -7.56 -3.14 6.22
N LEU A 90 -7.45 -3.93 5.15
CA LEU A 90 -7.20 -3.40 3.80
C LEU A 90 -8.29 -2.43 3.32
N PRO A 91 -9.60 -2.74 3.36
CA PRO A 91 -10.63 -1.79 2.93
C PRO A 91 -10.60 -0.47 3.69
N ARG A 92 -10.28 -0.52 4.99
CA ARG A 92 -10.15 0.68 5.83
C ARG A 92 -8.96 1.51 5.41
N ASP A 93 -7.82 0.89 5.19
CA ASP A 93 -6.59 1.60 4.83
C ASP A 93 -6.71 2.20 3.43
N LEU A 94 -7.39 1.52 2.50
CA LEU A 94 -7.72 2.10 1.19
C LEU A 94 -8.65 3.32 1.32
N ALA A 95 -9.67 3.25 2.17
CA ALA A 95 -10.53 4.41 2.45
C ALA A 95 -9.76 5.56 3.10
N ALA A 96 -8.83 5.26 4.02
CA ALA A 96 -7.95 6.26 4.63
C ALA A 96 -6.97 6.86 3.61
N ALA A 97 -6.43 6.06 2.69
CA ALA A 97 -5.57 6.52 1.61
C ALA A 97 -6.31 7.46 0.65
N VAL A 98 -7.57 7.15 0.31
CA VAL A 98 -8.44 8.04 -0.47
C VAL A 98 -8.69 9.34 0.29
N LYS A 99 -9.04 9.27 1.58
CA LYS A 99 -9.25 10.47 2.41
C LYS A 99 -7.99 11.34 2.55
N ALA A 100 -6.80 10.75 2.46
CA ALA A 100 -5.52 11.44 2.53
C ALA A 100 -5.00 11.92 1.15
N ASP A 101 -5.82 11.81 0.09
CA ASP A 101 -5.47 12.11 -1.31
C ASP A 101 -4.27 11.31 -1.83
N LEU A 102 -4.01 10.12 -1.27
CA LEU A 102 -2.98 9.21 -1.76
C LEU A 102 -3.49 8.32 -2.89
N LEU A 103 -4.77 7.96 -2.85
CA LEU A 103 -5.43 7.18 -3.90
C LEU A 103 -6.63 7.95 -4.45
N LEU A 104 -6.91 7.76 -5.73
CA LEU A 104 -8.16 8.17 -6.37
C LEU A 104 -9.08 6.96 -6.43
N LEU A 105 -10.34 7.14 -6.07
CA LEU A 105 -11.39 6.13 -6.25
C LEU A 105 -12.09 6.41 -7.59
N GLU A 106 -11.89 5.55 -8.57
CA GLU A 106 -12.49 5.69 -9.91
C GLU A 106 -13.88 5.05 -9.95
N ASP A 107 -13.94 3.71 -10.02
CA ASP A 107 -15.19 2.97 -10.27
C ASP A 107 -15.71 2.23 -9.02
N LYS A 108 -15.97 2.96 -7.93
CA LYS A 108 -16.44 2.47 -6.59
C LYS A 108 -15.58 1.38 -5.91
N CYS A 109 -14.69 0.73 -6.64
CA CYS A 109 -13.94 -0.46 -6.26
C CYS A 109 -12.54 -0.46 -6.89
N THR A 110 -12.25 0.48 -7.80
CA THR A 110 -10.95 0.62 -8.45
C THR A 110 -10.22 1.83 -7.89
N TYR A 111 -8.99 1.60 -7.43
CA TYR A 111 -8.12 2.61 -6.84
C TYR A 111 -6.92 2.83 -7.76
N SER A 112 -6.60 4.10 -8.04
CA SER A 112 -5.41 4.50 -8.78
C SER A 112 -4.52 5.41 -7.94
N PRO A 113 -3.20 5.45 -8.19
CA PRO A 113 -2.30 6.34 -7.45
C PRO A 113 -2.64 7.80 -7.76
N ALA A 114 -2.85 8.59 -6.71
CA ALA A 114 -2.97 10.04 -6.85
C ALA A 114 -1.58 10.69 -7.00
N LEU A 115 -1.54 11.93 -7.48
CA LEU A 115 -0.31 12.71 -7.60
C LEU A 115 0.48 12.76 -6.28
N ARG A 116 -0.23 12.87 -5.14
CA ARG A 116 0.40 12.95 -3.82
C ARG A 116 1.12 11.65 -3.44
N LEU A 117 0.57 10.49 -3.79
CA LEU A 117 1.26 9.22 -3.59
C LEU A 117 2.48 9.12 -4.50
N HIS A 118 2.36 9.57 -5.75
CA HIS A 118 3.47 9.66 -6.68
C HIS A 118 4.64 10.48 -6.13
N GLN A 119 4.33 11.68 -5.64
CA GLN A 119 5.31 12.59 -5.03
C GLN A 119 5.91 12.00 -3.75
N LEU A 120 5.11 11.33 -2.93
CA LEU A 120 5.58 10.66 -1.71
C LEU A 120 6.60 9.58 -2.08
N VAL A 121 6.23 8.62 -2.94
CA VAL A 121 7.12 7.50 -3.29
C VAL A 121 8.39 8.01 -3.97
N ILE A 122 8.28 8.88 -4.98
CA ILE A 122 9.46 9.39 -5.69
C ILE A 122 10.35 10.21 -4.74
N GLY A 123 9.76 11.08 -3.92
CA GLY A 123 10.50 11.91 -2.99
C GLY A 123 11.20 11.09 -1.90
N THR A 124 10.55 10.05 -1.38
CA THR A 124 11.15 9.14 -0.39
C THR A 124 12.31 8.36 -1.00
N LEU A 125 12.14 7.80 -2.20
CA LEU A 125 13.20 7.07 -2.89
C LEU A 125 14.38 7.98 -3.23
N ALA A 126 14.13 9.21 -3.68
CA ALA A 126 15.19 10.17 -3.97
C ALA A 126 16.01 10.52 -2.71
N LYS A 127 15.38 10.61 -1.54
CA LYS A 127 16.11 10.86 -0.27
C LYS A 127 16.95 9.66 0.18
N ILE A 128 16.46 8.45 -0.06
CA ILE A 128 17.16 7.22 0.34
C ILE A 128 18.32 6.91 -0.61
N ASN A 129 18.14 7.23 -1.90
CA ASN A 129 19.08 6.90 -2.96
C ASN A 129 20.00 8.08 -3.35
N GLY A 130 19.67 9.30 -2.91
CA GLY A 130 20.47 10.52 -3.12
C GLY A 130 21.56 10.69 -2.07
N GLU A 131 22.59 11.46 -2.41
CA GLU A 131 23.87 11.63 -1.68
C GLU A 131 23.80 12.16 -0.23
N ASP A 132 22.63 12.39 0.36
CA ASP A 132 22.48 12.72 1.80
C ASP A 132 22.66 11.50 2.73
N ALA A 133 23.11 10.37 2.18
CA ALA A 133 23.45 9.14 2.91
C ALA A 133 24.96 8.97 3.18
N ALA A 134 25.77 10.03 3.02
CA ALA A 134 27.21 10.03 3.28
C ALA A 134 27.62 11.05 4.37
#